data_AF-A0A534S1M9-F1
#
_entry.id   AF-A0A534S1M9-F1
#
_cell.length_a   1.000
_cell.length_b   1.000
_cell.length_c   1.000
_cell.angle_alpha   90.00
_cell.angle_beta   90.00
_cell.angle_gamma   90.00
#
_symmetry.space_group_name_H-M   'P 1'
#
loop_
_entity.id
_entity.type
_entity.pdbx_description
1 polymer ?
#
loop_
_entity_poly.entity_id
_entity_poly.type
_entity_poly.pdbx_seq_one_letter_code
_entity_poly.pdbx_strand_id
1 'polypeptide(L)'
;MRSIIESIHVIKTNPELTKRAIRKYLRFKDERDTDEAYQIMRDILPRKPYPTVEGVKAVLDELSPKLPAAKTAQPRDFMDTRFIEELDRSGFIDRLYK
;
A
#
# COMPACT_ATOMS: atom_id res chain seq x y z
N MET A 1 -2.26 -9.93 -4.85
CA MET A 1 -3.23 -8.95 -4.31
C MET A 1 -3.84 -9.39 -2.98
N ARG A 2 -4.50 -10.55 -2.87
CA ARG A 2 -5.14 -11.02 -1.63
C ARG A 2 -4.27 -10.91 -0.37
N SER A 3 -3.04 -11.41 -0.40
CA SER A 3 -2.12 -11.33 0.75
C SER A 3 -1.74 -9.90 1.16
N ILE A 4 -1.74 -8.94 0.20
CA ILE A 4 -1.49 -7.53 0.50
C ILE A 4 -2.65 -6.96 1.32
N ILE A 5 -3.88 -7.24 0.90
CA ILE A 5 -5.10 -6.80 1.61
C ILE A 5 -5.17 -7.43 3.01
N GLU A 6 -4.89 -8.73 3.13
CA GLU A 6 -4.83 -9.42 4.43
C GLU A 6 -3.74 -8.79 5.33
N SER A 7 -2.58 -8.44 4.76
CA SER A 7 -1.52 -7.75 5.50
C SER A 7 -1.93 -6.36 5.97
N ILE A 8 -2.62 -5.57 5.13
CA ILE A 8 -3.16 -4.26 5.52
C ILE A 8 -4.18 -4.43 6.66
N HIS A 9 -5.02 -5.46 6.61
CA HIS A 9 -5.92 -5.78 7.71
C HIS A 9 -5.12 -6.03 9.00
N VAL A 10 -4.11 -6.91 8.97
CA VAL A 10 -3.24 -7.19 10.12
C VAL A 10 -2.54 -5.91 10.64
N ILE A 11 -2.03 -5.06 9.76
CA ILE A 11 -1.43 -3.76 10.12
C ILE A 11 -2.43 -2.89 10.90
N LYS A 12 -3.71 -2.90 10.50
CA LYS A 12 -4.74 -2.08 11.14
C LYS A 12 -5.31 -2.66 12.43
N THR A 13 -5.29 -3.99 12.60
CA THR A 13 -6.00 -4.68 13.69
C THR A 13 -5.09 -5.40 14.68
N ASN A 14 -3.82 -5.64 14.35
CA ASN A 14 -2.86 -6.34 15.19
C ASN A 14 -1.51 -5.59 15.27
N PRO A 15 -1.40 -4.58 16.15
CA PRO A 15 -0.18 -3.80 16.35
C PRO A 15 1.02 -4.68 16.71
N GLU A 16 0.83 -5.64 17.62
CA GLU A 16 1.91 -6.47 18.14
C GLU A 16 2.54 -7.36 17.07
N LEU A 17 1.71 -8.04 16.27
CA LEU A 17 2.18 -8.87 15.17
C LEU A 17 2.92 -8.01 14.13
N THR A 18 2.35 -6.84 13.80
CA THR A 18 2.91 -5.91 12.82
C THR A 18 4.27 -5.37 13.27
N LYS A 19 4.37 -4.85 14.50
CA LYS A 19 5.63 -4.34 15.07
C LYS A 19 6.69 -5.44 15.16
N ARG A 20 6.30 -6.67 15.54
CA ARG A 20 7.21 -7.82 15.53
C ARG A 20 7.75 -8.12 14.13
N ALA A 21 6.91 -8.06 13.11
CA ALA A 21 7.33 -8.23 11.72
C ALA A 21 8.27 -7.09 11.26
N ILE A 22 7.91 -5.83 11.53
CA ILE A 22 8.74 -4.65 11.23
C ILE A 22 10.13 -4.81 11.84
N ARG A 23 10.23 -5.09 13.15
CA ARG A 23 11.50 -5.29 13.85
C ARG A 23 12.34 -6.41 13.22
N LYS A 24 11.71 -7.54 12.88
CA LYS A 24 12.37 -8.70 12.29
C LYS A 24 12.93 -8.42 10.88
N TYR A 25 12.15 -7.76 10.04
CA TYR A 25 12.47 -7.61 8.61
C TYR A 25 13.18 -6.30 8.25
N LEU A 26 12.84 -5.18 8.92
CA LEU A 26 13.49 -3.88 8.70
C LEU A 26 14.73 -3.67 9.58
N ARG A 27 14.92 -4.51 10.60
CA ARG A 27 16.11 -4.54 11.47
C ARG A 27 16.43 -3.19 12.13
N PHE A 28 15.40 -2.44 12.48
CA PHE A 28 15.57 -1.24 13.29
C PHE A 28 16.22 -1.56 14.63
N LYS A 29 17.15 -0.70 15.05
CA LYS A 29 17.90 -0.86 16.30
C LYS A 29 17.16 -0.22 17.47
N ASP A 30 16.45 0.88 17.22
CA ASP A 30 15.63 1.58 18.19
C ASP A 30 14.17 1.12 18.08
N GLU A 31 13.53 0.90 19.23
CA GLU A 31 12.10 0.55 19.26
C GLU A 31 11.22 1.70 18.76
N ARG A 32 11.67 2.94 18.95
CA ARG A 32 10.95 4.13 18.48
C ARG A 32 10.77 4.14 16.97
N ASP A 33 11.77 3.69 16.21
CA ASP A 33 11.70 3.58 14.75
C ASP A 33 10.66 2.52 14.33
N THR A 34 10.56 1.43 15.10
CA THR A 34 9.55 0.38 14.87
C THR A 34 8.14 0.91 15.11
N ASP A 35 7.97 1.68 16.19
CA ASP A 35 6.70 2.30 16.54
C ASP A 35 6.28 3.35 15.50
N GLU A 36 7.20 4.22 15.08
CA GLU A 36 6.95 5.23 14.06
C GLU A 36 6.57 4.59 12.73
N ALA A 37 7.35 3.61 12.25
CA ALA A 37 7.03 2.89 11.03
C ALA A 37 5.65 2.22 11.09
N TYR A 38 5.30 1.63 12.24
CA TYR A 38 3.98 1.06 12.45
C TYR A 38 2.87 2.13 12.35
N GLN A 39 3.02 3.28 13.01
CA GLN A 39 2.02 4.35 12.94
C GLN A 39 1.84 4.86 11.52
N ILE A 40 2.94 5.12 10.81
CA ILE A 40 2.91 5.55 9.41
C ILE A 40 2.15 4.53 8.56
N MET A 41 2.52 3.24 8.61
CA MET A 41 1.86 2.19 7.82
C MET A 41 0.37 2.07 8.17
N ARG A 42 0.01 2.15 9.45
CA ARG A 42 -1.38 2.09 9.91
C ARG A 42 -2.22 3.23 9.33
N ASP A 43 -1.66 4.43 9.28
CA ASP A 43 -2.39 5.65 8.91
C ASP A 43 -2.50 5.81 7.39
N ILE A 44 -1.42 5.53 6.64
CA ILE A 44 -1.41 5.79 5.19
C ILE A 44 -2.04 4.68 4.36
N LEU A 45 -2.03 3.42 4.82
CA LEU A 45 -2.52 2.30 4.02
C LEU A 45 -4.05 2.26 4.07
N PRO A 46 -4.79 2.42 2.96
CA PRO A 46 -6.24 2.30 2.97
C PRO A 46 -6.68 0.84 3.02
N ARG A 47 -7.88 0.56 3.60
CA ARG A 47 -8.44 -0.81 3.65
C ARG A 47 -8.62 -1.42 2.25
N LYS A 48 -8.97 -0.58 1.28
CA LYS A 48 -9.12 -0.92 -0.14
C LYS A 48 -7.98 -0.21 -0.90
N PRO A 49 -6.82 -0.86 -1.10
CA PRO A 49 -5.62 -0.25 -1.70
C PRO A 49 -5.73 -0.11 -3.22
N TYR A 50 -6.71 0.68 -3.68
CA TYR A 50 -6.82 1.05 -5.08
C TYR A 50 -5.73 2.06 -5.45
N PRO A 51 -5.07 1.89 -6.61
CA PRO A 51 -4.20 2.93 -7.13
C PRO A 51 -5.04 4.15 -7.55
N THR A 52 -4.45 5.34 -7.48
CA THR A 52 -5.08 6.59 -7.94
C THR A 52 -4.41 7.08 -9.21
N VAL A 53 -5.20 7.63 -10.13
CA VAL A 53 -4.68 8.21 -11.39
C VAL A 53 -3.75 9.38 -11.08
N GLU A 54 -4.13 10.18 -10.09
CA GLU A 54 -3.41 11.37 -9.64
C GLU A 54 -2.05 10.99 -9.03
N GLY A 55 -2.00 9.90 -8.25
CA GLY A 55 -0.75 9.42 -7.64
C GLY A 55 0.24 8.93 -8.69
N VAL A 56 -0.24 8.13 -9.67
CA VAL A 56 0.63 7.68 -10.77
C VAL A 56 1.07 8.86 -11.64
N LYS A 57 0.18 9.83 -11.91
CA LYS A 57 0.54 11.04 -12.65
C LYS A 57 1.64 11.83 -11.92
N ALA A 58 1.54 12.01 -10.61
CA ALA A 58 2.55 12.73 -9.84
C ALA A 58 3.94 12.07 -9.96
N VAL A 59 4.01 10.74 -9.93
CA VAL A 59 5.26 10.00 -10.14
C VAL A 59 5.78 10.17 -11.57
N LEU A 60 4.92 10.11 -12.59
CA LEU A 60 5.31 10.34 -13.98
C LEU A 60 5.84 11.76 -14.19
N ASP A 61 5.20 12.77 -13.59
CA ASP A 61 5.64 14.16 -13.64
C ASP A 61 7.03 14.33 -13.00
N GLU A 62 7.28 13.69 -11.84
CA GLU A 62 8.57 13.70 -11.15
C GLU A 62 9.69 13.03 -11.98
N LEU A 63 9.36 11.94 -12.68
CA LEU A 63 10.32 11.21 -13.51
C LEU A 63 10.61 11.91 -14.84
N SER A 64 9.70 12.75 -15.32
CA SER A 64 9.75 13.39 -16.64
C SER A 64 11.04 14.17 -16.99
N PRO A 65 11.79 14.79 -16.05
CA PRO A 65 13.06 15.44 -16.37
C PRO A 65 14.19 14.46 -16.68
N LYS A 66 14.12 13.24 -16.13
CA LYS A 66 15.15 12.20 -16.26
C LYS A 66 14.78 11.12 -17.28
N LEU A 67 13.48 10.87 -17.46
CA LEU A 67 12.95 9.86 -18.36
C LEU A 67 11.97 10.52 -19.34
N PRO A 68 12.42 10.90 -20.56
CA PRO A 68 11.57 11.58 -21.53
C PRO A 68 10.26 10.85 -21.86
N ALA A 69 10.29 9.50 -21.84
CA ALA A 69 9.10 8.68 -22.08
C ALA A 69 7.97 8.91 -21.05
N ALA A 70 8.30 9.35 -19.83
CA ALA A 70 7.30 9.62 -18.79
C ALA A 70 6.42 10.84 -19.12
N LYS A 71 6.88 11.77 -19.98
CA LYS A 71 6.11 12.97 -20.37
C LYS A 71 4.82 12.64 -21.12
N THR A 72 4.82 11.54 -21.87
CA THR A 72 3.70 11.14 -22.74
C THR A 72 3.02 9.86 -22.27
N ALA A 73 3.53 9.24 -21.21
CA ALA A 73 2.97 8.02 -20.65
C ALA A 73 1.61 8.32 -19.98
N GLN A 74 0.62 7.45 -20.18
CA GLN A 74 -0.67 7.64 -19.51
C GLN A 74 -0.67 6.93 -18.16
N PRO A 75 -1.17 7.55 -17.08
CA PRO A 75 -1.24 6.89 -15.78
C PRO A 75 -1.94 5.53 -15.79
N ARG A 76 -2.99 5.41 -16.63
CA ARG A 76 -3.79 4.18 -16.76
C ARG A 76 -2.99 2.99 -17.30
N ASP A 77 -1.93 3.23 -18.05
CA ASP A 77 -1.07 2.16 -18.60
C ASP A 77 -0.32 1.40 -17.48
N PHE A 78 -0.26 1.97 -16.27
CA PHE A 78 0.42 1.40 -15.11
C PHE A 78 -0.55 0.91 -14.03
N MET A 79 -1.84 0.87 -14.32
CA MET A 79 -2.89 0.55 -13.35
C MET A 79 -3.65 -0.71 -13.78
N ASP A 80 -3.29 -1.87 -13.21
CA ASP A 80 -4.10 -3.09 -13.32
C ASP A 80 -4.93 -3.31 -12.05
N THR A 81 -6.19 -2.86 -12.10
CA THR A 81 -7.11 -2.90 -10.95
C THR A 81 -7.93 -4.18 -10.86
N ARG A 82 -7.86 -5.07 -11.86
CA ARG A 82 -8.75 -6.24 -11.96
C ARG A 82 -8.70 -7.12 -10.71
N PHE A 83 -7.51 -7.33 -10.15
CA PHE A 83 -7.31 -8.19 -8.98
C PHE A 83 -7.92 -7.63 -7.69
N ILE A 84 -7.88 -6.30 -7.49
CA ILE A 84 -8.49 -5.69 -6.31
C ILE A 84 -10.00 -5.56 -6.49
N GLU A 85 -10.46 -5.26 -7.71
CA GLU A 85 -11.89 -5.20 -8.05
C GLU A 85 -12.59 -6.54 -7.84
N GLU A 86 -11.95 -7.65 -8.22
CA GLU A 86 -12.50 -8.99 -7.99
C GLU A 86 -12.68 -9.27 -6.49
N LEU A 87 -11.66 -8.95 -5.68
CA LEU A 87 -11.72 -9.15 -4.23
C LEU A 87 -12.73 -8.23 -3.56
N ASP A 88 -12.80 -6.96 -3.95
CA ASP A 88 -13.76 -6.01 -3.42
C ASP A 88 -15.20 -6.44 -3.75
N ARG A 89 -15.48 -6.73 -5.03
CA ARG A 89 -16.80 -7.19 -5.48
C ARG A 89 -17.24 -8.50 -4.85
N SER A 90 -16.31 -9.40 -4.53
CA SER A 90 -16.61 -10.65 -3.81
C SER A 90 -16.98 -10.43 -2.33
N GLY A 91 -16.87 -9.19 -1.82
CA GLY A 91 -17.04 -8.82 -0.42
C GLY A 91 -15.90 -9.32 0.48
N PHE A 92 -14.78 -9.78 -0.09
CA PHE A 92 -13.65 -10.32 0.67
C PHE A 92 -13.06 -9.27 1.60
N ILE A 93 -12.84 -8.05 1.10
CA ILE A 93 -12.21 -6.97 1.89
C ILE A 93 -13.11 -6.59 3.07
N ASP A 94 -14.40 -6.38 2.83
CA ASP A 94 -15.33 -5.96 3.87
C ASP A 94 -15.51 -7.03 4.96
N ARG A 95 -15.47 -8.32 4.61
CA ARG A 95 -15.53 -9.43 5.58
C ARG A 95 -14.35 -9.47 6.54
N LEU A 96 -13.18 -8.92 6.18
CA LEU A 96 -12.04 -8.85 7.11
C LEU A 96 -12.30 -7.88 8.28
N TYR A 97 -13.22 -6.92 8.14
CA TYR A 97 -13.45 -5.86 9.15
C TYR A 97 -14.80 -5.99 9.85
N LYS A 98 -15.42 -7.17 9.81
CA LYS A 98 -16.66 -7.49 10.54
C LYS A 98 -16.36 -8.14 11.88
#